data_AF-A0A978UHE0-F1
#
_entry.id   AF-A0A978UHE0-F1
#
_cell.length_a   1.000
_cell.length_b   1.000
_cell.length_c   1.000
_cell.angle_alpha   90.00
_cell.angle_beta   90.00
_cell.angle_gamma   90.00
#
_symmetry.space_group_name_H-M   'P 1'
#
loop_
_entity.id
_entity.type
_entity.pdbx_description
1 polymer ?
#
loop_
_entity_poly.entity_id
_entity_poly.type
_entity_poly.pdbx_seq_one_letter_code
_entity_poly.pdbx_strand_id
1 'polypeptide(L)'
;METFNNIFFIIFSLTLTFLRLEALHENCKKTYCNPGGPSIQFPFQLKSSQEHQNSYGEPGFVLDCENNSTIINFPSYGNLVVKSISYKTRKLDLLDPRSCVHGVFLNLNLSLTPFHYYYTLKDYTYLNCSARLSSNSFTEIPCLSGVGHHVYTVEPSLDVPFSCQPIKTIAIPFGYSSSLSDNSFGLRLTWGSLGREDCEGKGIRCALQSKNGGLIEEVRVLWIIGIFAAAALISRKIYWSEKTDSQKEERYQVGHGKILGDYTALKVEIFNADVDTEQPHKPSLNL
;
A
#
# COMPACT_ATOMS: atom_id res chain seq x y z
N MET A 1 -2.48 -23.46 26.73
CA MET A 1 -3.48 -22.98 25.76
C MET A 1 -3.18 -21.55 25.28
N GLU A 2 -2.84 -20.64 26.18
CA GLU A 2 -2.51 -19.23 25.85
C GLU A 2 -1.30 -19.06 24.91
N THR A 3 -0.24 -19.86 25.10
CA THR A 3 0.96 -19.83 24.24
C THR A 3 0.67 -20.27 22.80
N PHE A 4 -0.30 -21.15 22.60
CA PHE A 4 -0.72 -21.62 21.27
C PHE A 4 -1.48 -20.54 20.50
N ASN A 5 -2.37 -19.80 21.19
CA ASN A 5 -3.10 -18.68 20.59
C ASN A 5 -2.16 -17.53 20.18
N ASN A 6 -1.13 -17.23 20.97
CA ASN A 6 -0.17 -16.17 20.65
C ASN A 6 0.67 -16.50 19.40
N ILE A 7 1.07 -17.76 19.22
CA ILE A 7 1.82 -18.20 18.04
C ILE A 7 0.94 -18.14 16.78
N PHE A 8 -0.33 -18.56 16.88
CA PHE A 8 -1.28 -18.48 15.77
C PHE A 8 -1.50 -17.03 15.32
N PHE A 9 -1.66 -16.09 16.25
CA PHE A 9 -1.80 -14.66 15.95
C PHE A 9 -0.57 -14.07 15.26
N ILE A 10 0.64 -14.48 15.65
CA ILE A 10 1.89 -14.02 15.01
C ILE A 10 1.99 -14.56 13.59
N ILE A 11 1.70 -15.84 13.38
CA ILE A 11 1.70 -16.46 12.04
C ILE A 11 0.64 -15.80 11.15
N PHE A 12 -0.57 -15.59 11.64
CA PHE A 12 -1.65 -14.91 10.92
C PHE A 12 -1.30 -13.46 10.58
N SER A 13 -0.62 -12.74 11.50
CA SER A 13 -0.16 -11.37 11.25
C SER A 13 0.95 -11.34 10.20
N LEU A 14 1.89 -12.29 10.25
CA LEU A 14 2.94 -12.44 9.25
C LEU A 14 2.35 -12.77 7.88
N THR A 15 1.42 -13.73 7.77
CA THR A 15 0.75 -14.04 6.49
C THR A 15 -0.06 -12.86 5.96
N LEU A 16 -0.73 -12.07 6.81
CA LEU A 16 -1.40 -10.83 6.40
C LEU A 16 -0.43 -9.78 5.86
N THR A 17 0.77 -9.66 6.45
CA THR A 17 1.81 -8.75 5.94
C THR A 17 2.40 -9.21 4.59
N PHE A 18 2.48 -10.52 4.36
CA PHE A 18 2.92 -11.10 3.08
C PHE A 18 1.85 -11.01 1.98
N LEU A 19 0.56 -11.20 2.31
CA LEU A 19 -0.56 -10.98 1.38
C LEU A 19 -0.61 -9.52 0.87
N ARG A 20 -0.28 -8.54 1.72
CA ARG A 20 -0.11 -7.13 1.31
C ARG A 20 1.00 -6.92 0.28
N LEU A 21 2.03 -7.78 0.28
CA LEU A 21 3.15 -7.67 -0.65
C LEU A 21 2.80 -8.21 -2.04
N GLU A 22 1.91 -9.21 -2.14
CA GLU A 22 1.42 -9.74 -3.41
C GLU A 22 0.46 -8.77 -4.12
N ALA A 23 -0.39 -8.05 -3.38
CA ALA A 23 -1.23 -6.99 -3.94
C ALA A 23 -0.41 -5.84 -4.58
N LEU A 24 0.82 -5.59 -4.10
CA LEU A 24 1.73 -4.63 -4.73
C LEU A 24 2.36 -5.16 -6.03
N HIS A 25 2.41 -6.48 -6.23
CA HIS A 25 3.00 -7.09 -7.41
C HIS A 25 2.04 -7.06 -8.62
N GLU A 26 0.72 -7.24 -8.40
CA GLU A 26 -0.29 -7.01 -9.44
C GLU A 26 -0.36 -5.54 -9.90
N ASN A 27 -0.05 -4.60 -9.01
CA ASN A 27 0.01 -3.15 -9.30
C ASN A 27 1.14 -2.71 -10.25
N CYS A 28 1.99 -3.64 -10.72
CA CYS A 28 3.05 -3.35 -11.70
C CYS A 28 2.61 -3.60 -13.16
N LYS A 29 1.37 -4.05 -13.38
CA LYS A 29 0.86 -4.29 -14.74
C LYS A 29 0.73 -2.96 -15.49
N LYS A 30 1.54 -2.81 -16.54
CA LYS A 30 1.47 -1.66 -17.45
C LYS A 30 0.33 -1.86 -18.44
N THR A 31 -0.47 -0.83 -18.61
CA THR A 31 -1.54 -0.72 -19.61
C THR A 31 -1.28 0.48 -20.51
N TYR A 32 -1.93 0.52 -21.66
CA TYR A 32 -1.71 1.55 -22.68
C TYR A 32 -3.03 1.79 -23.42
N CYS A 33 -3.32 3.03 -23.81
CA CYS A 33 -4.41 3.33 -24.74
C CYS A 33 -4.02 3.06 -26.20
N ASN A 34 -2.72 3.10 -26.51
CA ASN A 34 -2.13 2.92 -27.84
C ASN A 34 -0.67 2.48 -27.67
N PRO A 35 -0.12 1.56 -28.50
CA PRO A 35 1.29 1.15 -28.42
C PRO A 35 2.33 2.28 -28.39
N GLY A 36 2.04 3.44 -28.99
CA GLY A 36 2.93 4.62 -28.94
C GLY A 36 2.65 5.60 -27.79
N GLY A 37 1.64 5.32 -26.95
CA GLY A 37 1.20 6.18 -25.85
C GLY A 37 1.99 5.97 -24.54
N PRO A 38 1.71 6.78 -23.51
CA PRO A 38 2.33 6.62 -22.20
C PRO A 38 1.93 5.29 -21.55
N SER A 39 2.87 4.65 -20.85
CA SER A 39 2.55 3.49 -20.01
C SER A 39 1.75 3.92 -18.79
N ILE A 40 0.59 3.31 -18.58
CA ILE A 40 -0.30 3.54 -17.46
C ILE A 40 -0.07 2.43 -16.43
N GLN A 41 0.29 2.83 -15.22
CA GLN A 41 0.54 1.96 -14.06
C GLN A 41 0.27 2.77 -12.80
N PHE A 42 0.24 2.11 -11.64
CA PHE A 42 0.00 2.76 -10.35
C PHE A 42 0.87 4.02 -10.17
N PRO A 43 0.30 5.16 -9.69
CA PRO A 43 -1.07 5.30 -9.15
C PRO A 43 -2.16 5.52 -10.20
N PHE A 44 -1.81 5.69 -11.47
CA PHE A 44 -2.79 5.91 -12.53
C PHE A 44 -3.51 4.61 -12.91
N GLN A 45 -4.80 4.73 -13.18
CA GLN A 45 -5.64 3.63 -13.64
C GLN A 45 -6.54 4.06 -14.78
N LEU A 46 -6.84 3.15 -15.68
CA LEU A 46 -7.88 3.37 -16.69
C LEU A 46 -9.25 3.27 -16.05
N LYS A 47 -10.17 4.13 -16.48
CA LYS A 47 -11.59 4.03 -16.17
C LYS A 47 -12.08 2.68 -16.68
N SER A 48 -12.47 1.79 -15.76
CA SER A 48 -13.01 0.49 -16.16
C SER A 48 -14.32 0.71 -16.92
N SER A 49 -14.35 0.30 -18.19
CA SER A 49 -15.60 0.15 -18.94
C SER A 49 -16.31 -1.06 -18.33
N GLN A 50 -17.31 -0.80 -17.48
CA GLN A 50 -18.30 -1.76 -16.95
C GLN A 50 -17.90 -3.25 -17.02
N GLU A 51 -17.04 -3.75 -16.11
CA GLU A 51 -17.04 -5.19 -15.72
C GLU A 51 -16.09 -5.54 -14.57
N HIS A 52 -15.16 -4.67 -14.16
CA HIS A 52 -14.27 -4.97 -13.03
C HIS A 52 -14.35 -3.89 -11.95
N GLN A 53 -15.33 -4.07 -11.05
CA GLN A 53 -15.54 -3.31 -9.81
C GLN A 53 -14.42 -3.46 -8.75
N ASN A 54 -13.23 -3.94 -9.13
CA ASN A 54 -12.10 -4.14 -8.22
C ASN A 54 -10.87 -3.32 -8.63
N SER A 55 -11.06 -2.09 -9.11
CA SER A 55 -9.92 -1.22 -9.41
C SER A 55 -9.45 -0.52 -8.12
N TYR A 56 -8.43 -1.11 -7.49
CA TYR A 56 -7.70 -0.61 -6.31
C TYR A 56 -6.88 0.68 -6.57
N GLY A 57 -7.30 1.55 -7.48
CA GLY A 57 -6.56 2.79 -7.71
C GLY A 57 -7.02 3.91 -6.80
N GLU A 58 -6.06 4.79 -6.53
CA GLU A 58 -6.25 5.96 -5.70
C GLU A 58 -7.29 6.91 -6.34
N PRO A 59 -8.27 7.39 -5.56
CA PRO A 59 -9.21 8.41 -6.01
C PRO A 59 -8.47 9.60 -6.62
N GLY A 60 -8.88 10.05 -7.80
CA GLY A 60 -8.28 11.18 -8.50
C GLY A 60 -7.16 10.85 -9.50
N PHE A 61 -6.73 9.58 -9.62
CA PHE A 61 -5.75 9.15 -10.64
C PHE A 61 -6.36 8.37 -11.81
N VAL A 62 -7.60 8.71 -12.18
CA VAL A 62 -8.34 8.01 -13.24
C VAL A 62 -8.05 8.64 -14.59
N LEU A 63 -7.69 7.80 -15.56
CA LEU A 63 -7.45 8.14 -16.96
C LEU A 63 -8.50 7.48 -17.85
N ASP A 64 -8.71 8.03 -19.04
CA ASP A 64 -9.57 7.47 -20.08
C ASP A 64 -8.78 7.26 -21.38
N CYS A 65 -9.30 6.41 -22.26
CA CYS A 65 -8.78 6.23 -23.60
C CYS A 65 -9.78 6.78 -24.62
N GLU A 66 -9.41 7.88 -25.28
CA GLU A 66 -10.26 8.53 -26.30
C GLU A 66 -9.44 8.66 -27.59
N ASN A 67 -9.94 8.12 -28.70
CA ASN A 67 -9.31 8.22 -30.03
C ASN A 67 -7.80 7.89 -30.01
N ASN A 68 -7.41 6.75 -29.43
CA ASN A 68 -6.02 6.31 -29.25
C ASN A 68 -5.13 7.25 -28.42
N SER A 69 -5.71 8.20 -27.70
CA SER A 69 -5.03 9.12 -26.80
C SER A 69 -5.41 8.82 -25.35
N THR A 70 -4.46 9.02 -24.44
CA THR A 70 -4.72 8.92 -23.00
C THR A 70 -5.21 10.28 -22.50
N ILE A 71 -6.35 10.30 -21.82
CA ILE A 71 -7.02 11.51 -21.35
C ILE A 71 -7.09 11.51 -19.83
N ILE A 72 -6.93 12.69 -19.23
CA ILE A 72 -7.27 12.94 -17.84
C ILE A 72 -8.38 14.00 -17.78
N ASN A 73 -9.39 13.77 -16.95
CA ASN A 73 -10.51 14.71 -16.79
C ASN A 73 -10.35 15.49 -15.47
N PHE A 74 -10.40 16.81 -15.57
CA PHE A 74 -10.46 17.71 -14.42
C PHE A 74 -11.85 18.34 -14.34
N PRO A 75 -12.63 18.16 -13.25
CA PRO A 75 -13.98 18.70 -13.15
C PRO A 75 -14.07 20.22 -13.35
N SER A 76 -13.02 20.97 -13.00
CA SER A 76 -12.96 22.43 -13.10
C SER A 76 -12.67 22.95 -14.52
N TYR A 77 -12.20 22.10 -15.43
CA TYR A 77 -11.74 22.52 -16.76
C TYR A 77 -12.22 21.62 -17.89
N GLY A 78 -12.14 20.30 -17.72
CA GLY A 78 -12.48 19.30 -18.72
C GLY A 78 -11.32 18.36 -19.03
N ASN A 79 -11.31 17.84 -20.26
CA ASN A 79 -10.35 16.84 -20.73
C ASN A 79 -9.02 17.47 -21.12
N LEU A 80 -7.93 16.86 -20.65
CA LEU A 80 -6.56 17.15 -21.08
C LEU A 80 -5.90 15.87 -21.59
N VAL A 81 -5.09 15.98 -22.63
CA VAL A 81 -4.36 14.84 -23.20
C VAL A 81 -3.10 14.61 -22.40
N VAL A 82 -2.88 13.37 -21.97
CA VAL A 82 -1.63 12.94 -21.33
C VAL A 82 -0.59 12.65 -22.39
N LYS A 83 0.41 13.53 -22.50
CA LYS A 83 1.56 13.38 -23.41
C LYS A 83 2.56 12.37 -22.88
N SER A 84 2.90 12.46 -21.59
CA SER A 84 3.87 11.56 -20.97
C SER A 84 3.65 11.45 -19.46
N ILE A 85 4.00 10.29 -18.90
CA ILE A 85 4.00 10.05 -17.46
C ILE A 85 5.40 9.56 -17.08
N SER A 86 6.09 10.30 -16.21
CA SER A 86 7.36 9.88 -15.63
C SER A 86 7.17 9.53 -14.16
N TYR A 87 7.12 8.23 -13.87
CA TYR A 87 6.91 7.73 -12.51
C TYR A 87 8.09 8.02 -11.57
N LYS A 88 9.33 7.98 -12.09
CA LYS A 88 10.54 8.23 -11.30
C LYS A 88 10.58 9.66 -10.74
N THR A 89 10.19 10.64 -11.55
CA THR A 89 10.18 12.06 -11.17
C THR A 89 8.79 12.58 -10.83
N ARG A 90 7.78 11.69 -10.76
CA ARG A 90 6.36 12.02 -10.56
C ARG A 90 5.87 13.16 -11.46
N LYS A 91 6.21 13.10 -12.75
CA LYS A 91 5.97 14.18 -13.71
C LYS A 91 4.87 13.78 -14.70
N LEU A 92 3.82 14.59 -14.79
CA LEU A 92 2.70 14.40 -15.71
C LEU A 92 2.73 15.53 -16.75
N ASP A 93 2.99 15.17 -18.00
CA ASP A 93 3.00 16.12 -19.12
C ASP A 93 1.62 16.12 -19.78
N LEU A 94 0.97 17.26 -19.80
CA LEU A 94 -0.37 17.44 -20.34
C LEU A 94 -0.37 18.38 -21.53
N LEU A 95 -1.32 18.15 -22.43
CA LEU A 95 -1.64 19.01 -23.57
C LEU A 95 -3.10 19.41 -23.49
N ASP A 96 -3.37 20.68 -23.77
CA ASP A 96 -4.72 21.16 -24.02
C ASP A 96 -5.10 20.80 -25.47
N PRO A 97 -6.22 20.08 -25.71
CA PRO A 97 -6.73 19.83 -27.07
C PRO A 97 -6.96 21.12 -27.88
N ARG A 98 -7.21 22.25 -27.21
CA ARG A 98 -7.38 23.56 -27.85
C ARG A 98 -6.07 24.31 -28.08
N SER A 99 -4.93 23.70 -27.73
CA SER A 99 -3.59 24.31 -27.82
C SER A 99 -3.49 25.65 -27.08
N CYS A 100 -4.15 25.79 -25.92
CA CYS A 100 -4.19 27.02 -25.15
C CYS A 100 -3.86 26.78 -23.66
N VAL A 101 -2.58 26.51 -23.35
CA VAL A 101 -2.11 26.26 -21.98
C VAL A 101 -2.47 27.39 -21.00
N HIS A 102 -2.37 28.65 -21.43
CA HIS A 102 -2.76 29.77 -20.58
C HIS A 102 -4.26 29.84 -20.31
N GLY A 103 -5.09 29.29 -21.21
CA GLY A 103 -6.51 29.06 -20.96
C GLY A 103 -6.74 27.96 -19.93
N VAL A 104 -5.87 26.94 -19.87
CA VAL A 104 -5.89 25.95 -18.79
C VAL A 104 -5.55 26.60 -17.45
N PHE A 105 -4.42 27.31 -17.35
CA PHE A 105 -3.99 27.94 -16.11
C PHE A 105 -5.06 28.88 -15.52
N LEU A 106 -5.75 29.64 -16.37
CA LEU A 106 -6.78 30.60 -15.95
C LEU A 106 -7.99 29.94 -15.26
N ASN A 107 -8.34 28.72 -15.68
CA ASN A 107 -9.61 28.06 -15.38
C ASN A 107 -9.47 26.76 -14.58
N LEU A 108 -8.32 26.10 -14.63
CA LEU A 108 -8.07 24.84 -13.93
C LEU A 108 -7.93 25.07 -12.42
N ASN A 109 -8.78 24.42 -11.66
CA ASN A 109 -8.69 24.34 -10.21
C ASN A 109 -8.21 22.94 -9.79
N LEU A 110 -7.04 22.89 -9.15
CA LEU A 110 -6.39 21.67 -8.67
C LEU A 110 -6.63 21.38 -7.18
N SER A 111 -7.26 22.29 -6.42
CA SER A 111 -7.38 22.19 -4.95
C SER A 111 -8.10 20.94 -4.45
N LEU A 112 -8.96 20.34 -5.28
CA LEU A 112 -9.69 19.10 -4.97
C LEU A 112 -9.11 17.88 -5.69
N THR A 113 -7.85 17.96 -6.12
CA THR A 113 -7.16 16.90 -6.87
C THR A 113 -5.83 16.56 -6.20
N PRO A 114 -5.28 15.36 -6.43
CA PRO A 114 -3.95 15.00 -5.90
C PRO A 114 -2.79 15.66 -6.66
N PHE A 115 -3.09 16.55 -7.62
CA PHE A 115 -2.10 17.16 -8.49
C PHE A 115 -1.75 18.58 -8.06
N HIS A 116 -0.50 18.95 -8.29
CA HIS A 116 0.00 20.30 -8.16
C HIS A 116 0.91 20.62 -9.35
N TYR A 117 1.17 21.89 -9.62
CA TYR A 117 2.09 22.27 -10.68
C TYR A 117 3.50 21.77 -10.37
N TYR A 118 4.19 21.24 -11.39
CA TYR A 118 5.54 20.70 -11.25
C TYR A 118 6.60 21.78 -10.99
N TYR A 119 6.35 22.99 -11.48
CA TYR A 119 7.26 24.13 -11.34
C TYR A 119 6.75 25.11 -10.29
N THR A 120 7.69 25.89 -9.74
CA THR A 120 7.38 26.96 -8.80
C THR A 120 6.43 27.98 -9.41
N LEU A 121 5.42 28.37 -8.63
CA LEU A 121 4.42 29.33 -9.04
C LEU A 121 4.84 30.76 -8.72
N LYS A 122 4.41 31.69 -9.58
CA LYS A 122 4.45 33.12 -9.33
C LYS A 122 3.10 33.72 -9.70
N ASP A 123 2.72 34.79 -9.02
CA ASP A 123 1.49 35.50 -9.35
C ASP A 123 1.65 36.24 -10.67
N TYR A 124 0.69 36.05 -11.55
CA TYR A 124 0.54 36.84 -12.77
C TYR A 124 -0.90 37.34 -12.87
N THR A 125 -1.04 38.56 -13.36
CA THR A 125 -2.33 39.15 -13.67
C THR A 125 -2.60 39.01 -15.16
N TYR A 126 -3.75 38.42 -15.50
CA TYR A 126 -4.27 38.42 -16.86
C TYR A 126 -4.96 39.74 -17.12
N LEU A 127 -4.58 40.43 -18.19
CA LEU A 127 -5.20 41.67 -18.65
C LEU A 127 -5.97 41.41 -19.94
N ASN A 128 -7.12 42.09 -20.10
CA ASN A 128 -7.84 42.21 -21.36
C ASN A 128 -7.82 43.66 -21.81
N CYS A 129 -7.30 43.92 -23.01
CA CYS A 129 -7.19 45.26 -23.54
C CYS A 129 -8.04 45.43 -24.80
N SER A 130 -8.65 46.61 -24.95
CA SER A 130 -9.43 46.97 -26.14
C SER A 130 -8.54 47.28 -27.35
N ALA A 131 -7.26 47.59 -27.11
CA ALA A 131 -6.24 47.85 -28.12
C ALA A 131 -4.96 47.08 -27.82
N ARG A 132 -4.21 46.73 -28.87
CA ARG A 132 -2.92 46.06 -28.73
C ARG A 132 -1.91 46.97 -28.05
N LEU A 133 -1.19 46.42 -27.08
CA LEU A 133 -0.05 47.09 -26.46
C LEU A 133 1.13 47.07 -27.44
N SER A 134 1.67 48.24 -27.77
CA SER A 134 2.73 48.40 -28.78
C SER A 134 4.16 48.19 -28.24
N SER A 135 4.32 47.86 -26.95
CA SER A 135 5.65 47.66 -26.35
C SER A 135 6.10 46.21 -26.48
N ASN A 136 7.39 46.02 -26.81
CA ASN A 136 8.05 44.71 -26.88
C ASN A 136 8.03 43.93 -25.55
N SER A 137 7.69 44.59 -24.44
CA SER A 137 7.54 43.95 -23.12
C SER A 137 6.26 43.13 -22.99
N PHE A 138 5.27 43.32 -23.87
CA PHE A 138 4.00 42.62 -23.82
C PHE A 138 3.87 41.62 -24.95
N THR A 139 3.74 40.35 -24.59
CA THR A 139 3.45 39.28 -25.56
C THR A 139 1.97 38.91 -25.46
N GLU A 140 1.22 39.14 -26.53
CA GLU A 140 -0.20 38.81 -26.62
C GLU A 140 -0.39 37.28 -26.61
N ILE A 141 -1.39 36.79 -25.86
CA ILE A 141 -1.78 35.38 -25.80
C ILE A 141 -2.78 35.09 -26.92
N PRO A 142 -2.38 34.48 -28.06
CA PRO A 142 -3.22 34.45 -29.25
C PRO A 142 -4.50 33.65 -29.05
N CYS A 143 -4.43 32.53 -28.31
CA CYS A 143 -5.56 31.64 -28.09
C CYS A 143 -6.64 32.19 -27.12
N LEU A 144 -6.32 33.26 -26.38
CA LEU A 144 -7.27 33.98 -25.54
C LEU A 144 -7.65 35.35 -26.11
N SER A 145 -7.00 35.76 -27.20
CA SER A 145 -7.21 37.04 -27.86
C SER A 145 -8.08 36.90 -29.11
N GLY A 146 -8.64 38.00 -29.56
CA GLY A 146 -9.54 38.04 -30.71
C GLY A 146 -9.78 39.46 -31.21
N VAL A 147 -10.87 39.65 -31.94
CA VAL A 147 -11.24 40.97 -32.46
C VAL A 147 -11.65 41.87 -31.30
N GLY A 148 -10.93 42.98 -31.11
CA GLY A 148 -11.19 43.99 -30.06
C GLY A 148 -10.85 43.54 -28.63
N HIS A 149 -10.20 42.39 -28.47
CA HIS A 149 -9.84 41.82 -27.16
C HIS A 149 -8.43 41.26 -27.24
N HIS A 150 -7.51 41.87 -26.50
CA HIS A 150 -6.10 41.52 -26.52
C HIS A 150 -5.67 41.11 -25.12
N VAL A 151 -5.31 39.84 -24.96
CA VAL A 151 -5.03 39.25 -23.65
C VAL A 151 -3.55 39.12 -23.41
N TYR A 152 -3.10 39.53 -22.22
CA TYR A 152 -1.70 39.51 -21.80
C TYR A 152 -1.58 38.94 -20.39
N THR A 153 -0.41 38.39 -20.06
CA THR A 153 -0.01 38.10 -18.67
C THR A 153 1.07 39.09 -18.24
N VAL A 154 0.90 39.72 -17.09
CA VAL A 154 1.84 40.70 -16.53
C VAL A 154 2.13 40.37 -15.07
N GLU A 155 3.28 40.82 -14.56
CA GLU A 155 3.53 40.79 -13.13
C GLU A 155 2.56 41.74 -12.39
N PRO A 156 2.03 41.38 -11.21
CA PRO A 156 1.03 42.18 -10.50
C PRO A 156 1.48 43.60 -10.11
N SER A 157 2.79 43.84 -10.05
CA SER A 157 3.39 45.14 -9.74
C SER A 157 3.37 46.13 -10.89
N LEU A 158 3.03 45.70 -12.11
CA LEU A 158 2.99 46.56 -13.29
C LEU A 158 1.73 47.42 -13.33
N ASP A 159 1.90 48.71 -13.62
CA ASP A 159 0.79 49.63 -13.83
C ASP A 159 -0.06 49.20 -15.03
N VAL A 160 -1.36 49.05 -14.81
CA VAL A 160 -2.30 48.60 -15.85
C VAL A 160 -2.59 49.77 -16.80
N PRO A 161 -2.34 49.64 -18.12
CA PRO A 161 -2.65 50.68 -19.08
C PRO A 161 -4.16 51.00 -19.12
N PHE A 162 -4.53 52.25 -19.41
CA PHE A 162 -5.94 52.67 -19.47
C PHE A 162 -6.82 51.88 -20.44
N SER A 163 -6.23 51.33 -21.51
CA SER A 163 -6.94 50.48 -22.48
C SER A 163 -7.19 49.06 -21.99
N CYS A 164 -6.73 48.71 -20.79
CA CYS A 164 -6.71 47.36 -20.25
C CYS A 164 -7.50 47.26 -18.94
N GLN A 165 -8.10 46.09 -18.71
CA GLN A 165 -8.75 45.74 -17.46
C GLN A 165 -8.22 44.40 -16.95
N PRO A 166 -7.98 44.26 -15.63
CA PRO A 166 -7.59 42.98 -15.06
C PRO A 166 -8.75 41.99 -15.13
N ILE A 167 -8.47 40.79 -15.64
CA ILE A 167 -9.39 39.66 -15.64
C ILE A 167 -9.29 38.94 -14.28
N LYS A 168 -8.08 38.49 -13.93
CA LYS A 168 -7.80 37.68 -12.75
C LYS A 168 -6.31 37.63 -12.46
N THR A 169 -5.94 37.61 -11.20
CA THR A 169 -4.57 37.30 -10.74
C THR A 169 -4.53 35.87 -10.22
N ILE A 170 -3.59 35.07 -10.72
CA ILE A 170 -3.42 33.67 -10.33
C ILE A 170 -1.94 33.28 -10.28
N ALA A 171 -1.63 32.33 -9.40
CA ALA A 171 -0.31 31.75 -9.28
C ALA A 171 -0.09 30.69 -10.38
N ILE A 172 0.81 30.97 -11.34
CA ILE A 172 1.13 30.09 -12.48
C ILE A 172 2.65 29.93 -12.63
N PRO A 173 3.12 28.85 -13.28
CA PRO A 173 4.55 28.60 -13.44
C PRO A 173 5.32 29.68 -14.22
N PHE A 174 4.69 30.27 -15.23
CA PHE A 174 5.31 31.24 -16.13
C PHE A 174 4.28 32.13 -16.81
N GLY A 175 4.66 33.37 -17.11
CA GLY A 175 3.92 34.24 -18.03
C GLY A 175 4.04 33.76 -19.47
N TYR A 176 3.17 34.27 -20.34
CA TYR A 176 3.15 33.89 -21.75
C TYR A 176 4.43 34.30 -22.48
N SER A 177 4.97 33.35 -23.25
CA SER A 177 6.07 33.58 -24.18
C SER A 177 5.83 32.80 -25.46
N SER A 178 6.09 33.42 -26.61
CA SER A 178 6.00 32.76 -27.92
C SER A 178 6.99 31.60 -28.08
N SER A 179 8.09 31.60 -27.34
CA SER A 179 9.05 30.48 -27.30
C SER A 179 8.55 29.26 -26.52
N LEU A 180 7.49 29.42 -25.71
CA LEU A 180 6.92 28.37 -24.87
C LEU A 180 5.55 27.89 -25.37
N SER A 181 5.02 28.48 -26.46
CA SER A 181 3.69 28.20 -26.99
C SER A 181 3.61 26.96 -27.89
N ASP A 182 4.72 26.30 -28.18
CA ASP A 182 4.81 25.14 -29.08
C ASP A 182 4.37 23.81 -28.43
N ASN A 183 3.69 23.84 -27.28
CA ASN A 183 3.31 22.67 -26.47
C ASN A 183 4.52 21.81 -26.01
N SER A 184 5.77 22.28 -26.16
CA SER A 184 6.97 21.55 -25.73
C SER A 184 7.28 21.79 -24.25
N PHE A 185 7.11 23.03 -23.79
CA PHE A 185 7.19 23.48 -22.40
C PHE A 185 5.80 23.53 -21.73
N GLY A 186 4.96 22.55 -22.08
CA GLY A 186 3.54 22.53 -21.75
C GLY A 186 3.18 22.42 -20.26
N LEU A 187 1.87 22.33 -20.03
CA LEU A 187 1.25 22.12 -18.73
C LEU A 187 1.82 20.88 -18.05
N ARG A 188 2.55 21.08 -16.95
CA ARG A 188 3.23 20.01 -16.23
C ARG A 188 2.76 19.97 -14.79
N LEU A 189 2.21 18.83 -14.40
CA LEU A 189 1.78 18.56 -13.04
C LEU A 189 2.68 17.52 -12.40
N THR A 190 2.65 17.47 -11.08
CA THR A 190 3.23 16.42 -10.26
C THR A 190 2.17 15.92 -9.29
N TRP A 191 2.44 14.78 -8.67
CA TRP A 191 1.56 14.17 -7.70
C TRP A 191 2.34 13.67 -6.48
N GLY A 192 1.66 13.61 -5.35
CA GLY A 192 2.19 13.10 -4.09
C GLY A 192 1.03 12.86 -3.13
N SER A 193 1.22 11.99 -2.15
CA SER A 193 0.19 11.77 -1.12
C SER A 193 -0.04 13.09 -0.37
N LEU A 194 -1.29 13.56 -0.35
CA LEU A 194 -1.69 14.64 0.56
C LEU A 194 -1.33 14.22 1.99
N GLY A 195 -0.36 14.92 2.58
CA GLY A 195 0.08 14.72 3.96
C GLY A 195 0.92 13.47 4.22
N ARG A 196 2.22 13.51 3.87
CA ARG A 196 3.36 12.99 4.66
C ARG A 196 4.64 13.14 3.83
N GLU A 197 5.65 13.74 4.46
CA GLU A 197 7.08 13.84 4.12
C GLU A 197 7.55 13.33 2.76
N ASP A 198 8.25 14.22 2.06
CA ASP A 198 9.16 13.91 0.95
C ASP A 198 9.90 12.59 1.20
N CYS A 199 9.56 11.58 0.40
CA CYS A 199 10.45 10.45 0.17
C CYS A 199 11.53 10.85 -0.85
N GLU A 200 12.14 12.04 -0.70
CA GLU A 200 13.39 12.36 -1.36
C GLU A 200 14.51 11.63 -0.62
N GLY A 201 15.00 10.54 -1.23
CA GLY A 201 16.22 9.87 -0.77
C GLY A 201 16.21 8.35 -0.74
N LYS A 202 15.11 7.66 -1.09
CA LYS A 202 15.13 6.19 -1.28
C LYS A 202 14.33 5.77 -2.51
N GLY A 203 15.02 5.71 -3.65
CA GLY A 203 14.61 4.95 -4.84
C GLY A 203 14.58 3.44 -4.61
N ILE A 204 13.97 2.99 -3.51
CA ILE A 204 13.98 1.62 -3.04
C ILE A 204 12.52 1.18 -2.88
N ARG A 205 11.90 0.72 -3.99
CA ARG A 205 10.87 -0.35 -3.97
C ARG A 205 10.32 -0.75 -5.35
N CYS A 206 10.63 -0.04 -6.44
CA CYS A 206 10.28 -0.51 -7.80
C CYS A 206 11.50 -0.93 -8.65
N ALA A 207 12.70 -1.01 -8.07
CA ALA A 207 13.93 -1.40 -8.78
C ALA A 207 14.37 -2.86 -8.52
N LEU A 208 13.63 -3.64 -7.76
CA LEU A 208 13.91 -5.06 -7.54
C LEU A 208 12.83 -5.92 -8.18
N GLN A 209 13.07 -6.31 -9.43
CA GLN A 209 12.95 -7.69 -9.93
C GLN A 209 12.89 -7.68 -11.46
N SER A 210 14.06 -7.80 -12.07
CA SER A 210 14.19 -8.49 -13.35
C SER A 210 15.36 -9.44 -13.19
N LYS A 211 15.02 -10.73 -13.10
CA LYS A 211 15.80 -11.97 -13.11
C LYS A 211 15.36 -12.88 -11.95
N ASN A 212 14.83 -14.04 -12.34
CA ASN A 212 14.46 -15.22 -11.53
C ASN A 212 13.00 -15.29 -11.03
N GLY A 213 12.04 -15.22 -11.95
CA GLY A 213 10.62 -15.54 -11.69
C GLY A 213 10.26 -17.04 -11.70
N GLY A 214 11.23 -17.95 -11.75
CA GLY A 214 10.95 -19.40 -11.84
C GLY A 214 11.34 -20.24 -10.62
N LEU A 215 12.14 -19.71 -9.70
CA LEU A 215 12.75 -20.51 -8.62
C LEU A 215 12.12 -20.26 -7.24
N ILE A 216 11.21 -19.30 -7.15
CA ILE A 216 10.65 -18.81 -5.88
C ILE A 216 9.36 -19.58 -5.51
N GLU A 217 8.61 -20.11 -6.47
CA GLU A 217 7.38 -20.87 -6.22
C GLU A 217 7.64 -22.20 -5.48
N GLU A 218 8.67 -22.95 -5.87
CA GLU A 218 9.00 -24.24 -5.25
C GLU A 218 9.49 -24.10 -3.79
N VAL A 219 10.25 -23.03 -3.50
CA VAL A 219 10.76 -22.77 -2.15
C VAL A 219 9.63 -22.37 -1.18
N ARG A 220 8.53 -21.77 -1.70
CA ARG A 220 7.35 -21.35 -0.93
C ARG A 220 6.53 -22.53 -0.44
N VAL A 221 6.25 -23.50 -1.31
CA VAL A 221 5.51 -24.71 -0.95
C VAL A 221 6.28 -25.51 0.11
N LEU A 222 7.60 -25.61 -0.05
CA LEU A 222 8.47 -26.28 0.93
C LEU A 222 8.50 -25.58 2.29
N TRP A 223 8.48 -24.25 2.34
CA TRP A 223 8.40 -23.49 3.59
C TRP A 223 7.06 -23.65 4.30
N ILE A 224 5.95 -23.60 3.56
CA ILE A 224 4.60 -23.80 4.12
C ILE A 224 4.46 -25.22 4.67
N ILE A 225 4.89 -26.23 3.91
CA ILE A 225 4.91 -27.63 4.35
C ILE A 225 5.79 -27.79 5.59
N GLY A 226 6.95 -27.13 5.63
CA GLY A 226 7.85 -27.14 6.79
C GLY A 226 7.20 -26.60 8.07
N ILE A 227 6.41 -25.51 7.97
CA ILE A 227 5.68 -24.94 9.10
C ILE A 227 4.58 -25.89 9.59
N PHE A 228 3.79 -26.47 8.68
CA PHE A 228 2.75 -27.43 9.05
C PHE A 228 3.33 -28.70 9.69
N ALA A 229 4.46 -29.19 9.17
CA ALA A 229 5.16 -30.34 9.75
C ALA A 229 5.69 -30.03 11.16
N ALA A 230 6.29 -28.86 11.37
CA ALA A 230 6.77 -28.44 12.69
C ALA A 230 5.62 -28.30 13.70
N ALA A 231 4.49 -27.71 13.29
CA ALA A 231 3.30 -27.60 14.13
C ALA A 231 2.75 -28.98 14.52
N ALA A 232 2.66 -29.92 13.57
CA ALA A 232 2.23 -31.29 13.85
C ALA A 232 3.17 -32.03 14.81
N LEU A 233 4.49 -31.84 14.69
CA LEU A 233 5.48 -32.43 15.59
C LEU A 233 5.40 -31.85 17.01
N ILE A 234 5.15 -30.55 17.14
CA ILE A 234 4.97 -29.88 18.44
C ILE A 234 3.67 -30.37 19.10
N SER A 235 2.55 -30.39 18.37
CA SER A 235 1.27 -30.91 18.86
C SER A 235 1.38 -32.38 19.28
N ARG A 236 2.07 -33.20 18.48
CA ARG A 236 2.36 -34.59 18.82
C ARG A 236 3.17 -34.66 20.10
N LYS A 237 4.24 -33.86 20.25
CA LYS A 237 5.09 -33.87 21.45
C LYS A 237 4.32 -33.47 22.72
N ILE A 238 3.46 -32.45 22.63
CA ILE A 238 2.58 -32.03 23.73
C ILE A 238 1.61 -33.15 24.11
N TYR A 239 0.93 -33.73 23.12
CA TYR A 239 0.00 -34.84 23.32
C TYR A 239 0.65 -36.08 23.96
N TRP A 240 1.86 -36.45 23.51
CA TRP A 240 2.59 -37.55 24.14
C TRP A 240 3.08 -37.19 25.53
N SER A 241 3.52 -35.96 25.80
CA SER A 241 3.93 -35.55 27.14
C SER A 241 2.77 -35.70 28.14
N GLU A 242 1.60 -35.19 27.78
CA GLU A 242 0.38 -35.26 28.60
C GLU A 242 -0.09 -36.71 28.81
N LYS A 243 0.00 -37.54 27.76
CA LYS A 243 -0.31 -38.98 27.86
C LYS A 243 0.70 -39.74 28.73
N THR A 244 1.97 -39.36 28.71
CA THR A 244 3.01 -40.03 29.51
C THR A 244 2.90 -39.66 30.99
N ASP A 245 2.51 -38.42 31.29
CA ASP A 245 2.25 -37.97 32.66
C ASP A 245 1.00 -38.66 33.23
N SER A 246 -0.08 -38.77 32.45
CA SER A 246 -1.29 -39.52 32.85
C SER A 246 -0.98 -40.99 33.20
N GLN A 247 -0.16 -41.66 32.38
CA GLN A 247 0.23 -43.05 32.64
C GLN A 247 1.21 -43.24 33.82
N LYS A 248 1.99 -42.22 34.17
CA LYS A 248 2.83 -42.26 35.37
C LYS A 248 1.96 -42.11 36.61
N GLU A 249 1.01 -41.19 36.59
CA GLU A 249 0.10 -40.93 37.71
C GLU A 249 -0.75 -42.18 38.05
N GLU A 250 -1.26 -42.88 37.03
CA GLU A 250 -1.93 -44.18 37.21
C GLU A 250 -0.99 -45.25 37.81
N ARG A 251 0.27 -45.32 37.38
CA ARG A 251 1.26 -46.28 37.92
C ARG A 251 1.64 -45.99 39.37
N TYR A 252 1.74 -44.73 39.76
CA TYR A 252 2.00 -44.34 41.15
C TYR A 252 0.82 -44.69 42.07
N GLN A 253 -0.42 -44.49 41.61
CA GLN A 253 -1.64 -44.85 42.36
C GLN A 253 -1.77 -46.37 42.56
N VAL A 254 -1.52 -47.16 41.52
CA VAL A 254 -1.54 -48.64 41.61
C VAL A 254 -0.43 -49.16 42.52
N GLY A 255 0.78 -48.60 42.44
CA GLY A 255 1.91 -48.97 43.30
C GLY A 255 1.64 -48.69 44.78
N HIS A 256 1.07 -47.53 45.10
CA HIS A 256 0.72 -47.15 46.47
C HIS A 256 -0.38 -48.03 47.06
N GLY A 257 -1.41 -48.37 46.27
CA GLY A 257 -2.48 -49.27 46.70
C GLY A 257 -1.98 -50.69 47.02
N LYS A 258 -1.01 -51.20 46.25
CA LYS A 258 -0.42 -52.53 46.47
C LYS A 258 0.42 -52.59 47.74
N ILE A 259 1.25 -51.56 47.97
CA ILE A 259 2.05 -51.45 49.20
C ILE A 259 1.13 -51.40 50.43
N LEU A 260 0.07 -50.58 50.40
CA LEU A 260 -0.86 -50.47 51.52
C LEU A 260 -1.61 -51.80 51.79
N GLY A 261 -1.97 -52.53 50.73
CA GLY A 261 -2.56 -53.87 50.82
C GLY A 261 -1.64 -54.89 51.49
N ASP A 262 -0.37 -54.93 51.09
CA ASP A 262 0.63 -55.84 51.66
C ASP A 262 0.88 -55.52 53.15
N TYR A 263 0.95 -54.24 53.54
CA TYR A 263 1.04 -53.83 54.96
C TYR A 263 -0.17 -54.28 55.77
N THR A 264 -1.39 -54.19 55.21
CA THR A 264 -2.59 -54.66 55.91
C THR A 264 -2.65 -56.17 56.06
N ALA A 265 -2.19 -56.94 55.06
CA ALA A 265 -2.13 -58.40 55.14
C ALA A 265 -1.09 -58.87 56.17
N LEU A 266 0.09 -58.25 56.18
CA LEU A 266 1.17 -58.56 57.12
C LEU A 266 0.80 -58.22 58.58
N LYS A 267 -0.01 -57.18 58.78
CA LYS A 267 -0.57 -56.84 60.10
C LYS A 267 -1.59 -57.87 60.59
N VAL A 268 -2.36 -58.48 59.69
CA VAL A 268 -3.34 -59.54 60.02
C VAL A 268 -2.64 -60.86 60.34
N GLU A 269 -1.56 -61.21 59.62
CA GLU A 269 -0.75 -62.40 59.94
C GLU A 269 -0.07 -62.30 61.31
N ILE A 270 0.51 -61.14 61.66
CA ILE A 270 1.10 -60.91 62.98
C ILE A 270 0.04 -61.05 64.08
N PHE A 271 -1.17 -60.53 63.86
CA PHE A 271 -2.26 -60.60 64.84
C PHE A 271 -2.80 -62.03 65.04
N ASN A 272 -2.75 -62.88 64.01
CA ASN A 272 -3.16 -64.29 64.12
C ASN A 272 -2.06 -65.17 64.71
N ALA A 273 -0.78 -64.81 64.57
CA ALA A 273 0.34 -65.55 65.17
C ALA A 273 0.42 -65.41 66.70
N ASP A 274 -0.09 -64.31 67.26
CA ASP A 274 -0.14 -64.08 68.71
C ASP A 274 -1.25 -64.88 69.44
N VAL A 275 -2.18 -65.53 68.71
CA VAL A 275 -3.31 -66.27 69.30
C VAL A 275 -2.97 -67.74 69.60
N ASP A 276 -1.90 -68.31 69.04
CA ASP A 276 -1.58 -69.75 69.16
C ASP A 276 -0.51 -70.12 70.20
N THR A 277 -0.07 -69.19 71.05
CA THR A 277 0.90 -69.47 72.13
C THR A 277 0.44 -68.98 73.50
N GLU A 278 -0.48 -69.72 74.12
CA GLU A 278 -0.54 -69.80 75.59
C GLU A 278 -0.88 -71.24 76.05
N GLN A 279 0.16 -71.93 76.53
CA GLN A 279 0.13 -73.24 77.21
C GLN A 279 -0.52 -73.15 78.61
N PRO A 280 -0.77 -74.30 79.28
CA PRO A 280 0.02 -74.46 80.51
C PRO A 280 0.58 -75.86 80.76
N HIS A 281 1.83 -75.81 81.24
CA HIS A 281 2.70 -76.82 81.82
C HIS A 281 2.10 -77.71 82.93
N LYS A 282 2.65 -78.94 83.05
CA LYS A 282 3.14 -79.49 84.33
C LYS A 282 4.26 -80.54 84.11
N PRO A 283 5.19 -80.76 85.07
CA PRO A 283 6.61 -80.94 84.77
C PRO A 283 7.23 -82.25 85.28
N SER A 284 8.50 -82.44 84.89
CA SER A 284 9.58 -83.21 85.55
C SER A 284 9.49 -84.75 85.52
N LEU A 285 10.56 -85.56 85.43
CA LEU A 285 11.91 -85.44 85.98
C LEU A 285 12.81 -86.59 85.42
N ASN A 286 14.14 -86.37 85.30
CA ASN A 286 15.26 -87.35 85.28
C ASN A 286 15.39 -88.36 84.10
N LEU A 287 16.56 -88.78 83.64
CA LEU A 287 17.94 -88.83 84.17
C LEU A 287 18.94 -88.71 83.01
#